data_AF-A0A2I2EYK9-F1
#
_entry.id   AF-A0A2I2EYK9-F1
#
_cell.length_a   1.000
_cell.length_b   1.000
_cell.length_c   1.000
_cell.angle_alpha   90.00
_cell.angle_beta   90.00
_cell.angle_gamma   90.00
#
_symmetry.space_group_name_H-M   'P 1'
#
loop_
_entity.id
_entity.type
_entity.pdbx_description
1 polymer ?
#
loop_
_entity_poly.entity_id
_entity_poly.type
_entity_poly.pdbx_seq_one_letter_code
_entity_poly.pdbx_strand_id
1 'polypeptide(L)'
;MAFPLPRGITPPEISFLAEMEMVSILPRQRLEGLELLGGPIEPLLPPRRATLPLWLALLLKRQRRANILPPSWLHPESLSLILDIETQHGDSKGAFSPPPPLPNQPSAQEHYQKRPVAIPHYTPDGNRYFPSSPFLPQNVAVDQGPVGEAPRLPFHWLEVGTMLLEAASDDLVDPDQTRRLLKELREVRSSKMRSGVDVLDSAAVGGNVVSLTGVGAMEIGEGRGFISGVVDGLRRIGASKEQARREQMAGEMGSGGYGATQDDDDDDDMEF
;
A
#
# COMPACT_ATOMS: atom_id res chain seq x y z
N MET A 1 -18.75 -8.24 -29.25
CA MET A 1 -19.02 -8.46 -27.80
C MET A 1 -17.70 -8.25 -27.09
N ALA A 2 -17.60 -7.24 -26.22
CA ALA A 2 -16.39 -7.05 -25.42
C ALA A 2 -16.33 -8.17 -24.38
N PHE A 3 -15.24 -8.93 -24.35
CA PHE A 3 -14.99 -9.89 -23.27
C PHE A 3 -14.99 -9.15 -21.93
N PRO A 4 -15.62 -9.70 -20.87
CA PRO A 4 -15.55 -9.06 -19.56
C PRO A 4 -14.09 -9.09 -19.11
N LEU A 5 -13.47 -7.91 -19.02
CA LEU A 5 -12.13 -7.78 -18.48
C LEU A 5 -12.11 -8.28 -17.03
N PRO A 6 -11.00 -8.86 -16.55
CA PRO A 6 -10.83 -9.24 -15.16
C PRO A 6 -11.15 -8.05 -14.24
N ARG A 7 -11.82 -8.30 -13.11
CA ARG A 7 -12.07 -7.24 -12.12
C ARG A 7 -10.76 -6.90 -11.41
N GLY A 8 -10.32 -5.66 -11.53
CA GLY A 8 -9.12 -5.16 -10.86
C GLY A 8 -7.98 -4.88 -11.84
N ILE A 9 -6.85 -4.44 -11.29
CA ILE A 9 -5.64 -4.18 -12.05
C ILE A 9 -4.82 -5.46 -12.18
N THR A 10 -4.31 -5.74 -13.36
CA THR A 10 -3.53 -6.94 -13.67
C THR A 10 -2.04 -6.76 -13.35
N PRO A 11 -1.27 -7.84 -13.09
CA PRO A 11 0.17 -7.72 -12.82
C PRO A 11 0.96 -6.94 -13.88
N PRO A 12 0.70 -7.09 -15.20
CA PRO A 12 1.35 -6.26 -16.21
C PRO A 12 0.96 -4.78 -16.14
N GLU A 13 -0.30 -4.45 -15.84
CA GLU A 13 -0.75 -3.07 -15.66
C GLU A 13 -0.11 -2.43 -14.42
N ILE A 14 0.05 -3.17 -13.32
CA ILE A 14 0.78 -2.70 -12.13
C ILE A 14 2.24 -2.41 -12.48
N SER A 15 2.88 -3.32 -13.22
CA SER A 15 4.26 -3.14 -13.67
C SER A 15 4.39 -1.90 -14.56
N PHE A 16 3.43 -1.68 -15.46
CA PHE A 16 3.37 -0.48 -16.30
C PHE A 16 3.18 0.80 -15.47
N LEU A 17 2.35 0.78 -14.42
CA LEU A 17 2.21 1.94 -13.53
C LEU A 17 3.49 2.21 -12.74
N ALA A 18 4.20 1.17 -12.32
CA ALA A 18 5.48 1.29 -11.61
C ALA A 18 6.58 1.91 -12.47
N GLU A 19 6.47 1.90 -13.81
CA GLU A 19 7.42 2.58 -14.70
C GLU A 19 7.44 4.11 -14.53
N MET A 20 6.40 4.69 -13.93
CA MET A 20 6.33 6.11 -13.61
C MET A 20 7.04 6.47 -12.30
N GLU A 21 7.54 5.49 -11.56
CA GLU A 21 8.33 5.72 -10.35
C GLU A 21 9.61 6.48 -10.66
N MET A 22 9.98 7.42 -9.80
CA MET A 22 11.18 8.23 -9.99
C MET A 22 12.41 7.53 -9.42
N VAL A 23 13.44 7.36 -10.24
CA VAL A 23 14.72 6.73 -9.87
C VAL A 23 15.91 7.64 -10.14
N SER A 24 17.00 7.41 -9.42
CA SER A 24 18.25 8.15 -9.60
C SER A 24 19.15 7.48 -10.62
N ILE A 25 19.74 8.27 -11.51
CA ILE A 25 20.73 7.80 -12.49
C ILE A 25 21.99 8.68 -12.50
N LEU A 26 23.08 8.12 -13.03
CA LEU A 26 24.28 8.82 -13.43
C LEU A 26 24.44 8.76 -14.96
N PRO A 27 24.25 9.87 -15.70
CA PRO A 27 24.48 9.91 -17.13
C PRO A 27 25.97 9.74 -17.44
N ARG A 28 26.27 9.01 -18.52
CA ARG A 28 27.65 8.75 -19.01
C ARG A 28 28.08 9.73 -20.10
N GLN A 29 27.13 10.44 -20.68
CA GLN A 29 27.33 11.43 -21.73
C GLN A 29 26.33 12.58 -21.57
N ARG A 30 26.66 13.75 -22.11
CA ARG A 30 25.73 14.87 -22.16
C ARG A 30 24.54 14.50 -23.03
N LEU A 31 23.33 14.63 -22.49
CA LEU A 31 22.08 14.44 -23.22
C LEU A 31 21.32 15.77 -23.21
N GLU A 32 20.85 16.19 -24.39
CA GLU A 32 19.99 17.36 -24.49
C GLU A 32 18.65 17.08 -23.81
N GLY A 33 17.99 18.16 -23.37
CA GLY A 33 16.68 18.08 -22.73
C GLY A 33 15.61 17.50 -23.67
N LEU A 34 14.55 16.96 -23.09
CA LEU A 34 13.43 16.37 -23.82
C LEU A 34 12.14 17.10 -23.46
N GLU A 35 11.44 17.63 -24.45
CA GLU A 35 10.09 18.18 -24.29
C GLU A 35 9.07 17.06 -24.40
N LEU A 36 8.50 16.60 -23.28
CA LEU A 36 7.50 15.55 -23.25
C LEU A 36 6.12 16.11 -22.90
N LEU A 37 5.07 15.34 -23.21
CA LEU A 37 3.69 15.67 -22.81
C LEU A 37 3.53 15.80 -21.28
N GLY A 38 4.33 15.06 -20.51
CA GLY A 38 4.34 15.14 -19.04
C GLY A 38 5.18 16.29 -18.48
N GLY A 39 5.74 17.15 -19.33
CA GLY A 39 6.64 18.25 -18.96
C GLY A 39 8.07 18.07 -19.51
N PRO A 40 8.87 19.14 -19.48
CA PRO A 40 10.25 19.11 -19.93
C PRO A 40 11.13 18.29 -18.99
N ILE A 41 12.07 17.53 -19.56
CA ILE A 41 13.17 16.91 -18.85
C ILE A 41 14.43 17.73 -19.10
N GLU A 42 15.06 18.18 -18.02
CA GLU A 42 16.28 18.96 -18.05
C GLU A 42 17.44 18.22 -18.75
N PRO A 43 18.35 18.93 -19.42
CA PRO A 43 19.55 18.33 -20.00
C PRO A 43 20.37 17.55 -18.96
N LEU A 44 20.80 16.35 -19.32
CA LEU A 44 21.53 15.44 -18.43
C LEU A 44 23.03 15.65 -18.61
N LEU A 45 23.70 16.07 -17.54
CA LEU A 45 25.12 16.45 -17.55
C LEU A 45 25.94 15.49 -16.69
N PRO A 46 26.86 14.70 -17.27
CA PRO A 46 27.80 13.89 -16.47
C PRO A 46 28.75 14.75 -15.63
N PRO A 47 29.16 14.31 -14.43
CA PRO A 47 28.70 13.15 -13.66
C PRO A 47 27.58 13.51 -12.66
N ARG A 48 26.71 14.49 -12.98
CA ARG A 48 25.66 14.94 -12.06
C ARG A 48 24.53 13.91 -12.02
N ARG A 49 24.08 13.60 -10.81
CA ARG A 49 22.89 12.78 -10.58
C ARG A 49 21.66 13.46 -11.17
N ALA A 50 20.78 12.67 -11.74
CA ALA A 50 19.49 13.13 -12.22
C ALA A 50 18.39 12.15 -11.78
N THR A 51 17.21 12.69 -11.50
CA THR A 51 16.04 11.92 -11.11
C THR A 51 15.07 11.88 -12.28
N LEU A 52 14.78 10.67 -12.79
CA LEU A 52 13.98 10.45 -13.99
C LEU A 52 12.94 9.36 -13.73
N PRO A 53 11.84 9.33 -14.50
CA PRO A 53 10.94 8.18 -14.51
C PRO A 53 11.67 6.88 -14.87
N LEU A 54 11.26 5.77 -14.25
CA LEU A 54 11.89 4.47 -14.39
C LEU A 54 11.92 4.00 -15.86
N TRP A 55 10.84 4.19 -16.64
CA TRP A 55 10.84 3.83 -18.07
C TRP A 55 12.01 4.47 -18.84
N LEU A 56 12.30 5.75 -18.56
CA LEU A 56 13.36 6.49 -19.24
C LEU A 56 14.73 6.05 -18.74
N ALA A 57 14.87 5.84 -17.42
CA ALA A 57 16.10 5.33 -16.83
C ALA A 57 16.48 3.96 -17.43
N LEU A 58 15.52 3.04 -17.55
CA LEU A 58 15.71 1.72 -18.16
C LEU A 58 16.07 1.82 -19.64
N LEU A 59 15.44 2.73 -20.38
CA LEU A 59 15.78 2.99 -21.79
C LEU A 59 17.24 3.48 -21.93
N LEU A 60 17.65 4.44 -21.12
CA LEU A 60 19.03 4.98 -21.14
C LEU A 60 20.06 3.94 -20.70
N LYS A 61 19.72 3.09 -19.72
CA LYS A 61 20.57 1.97 -19.28
C LYS A 61 20.76 0.94 -20.39
N ARG A 62 19.69 0.52 -21.08
CA ARG A 62 19.76 -0.39 -22.24
C ARG A 62 20.62 0.18 -23.38
N GLN A 63 20.58 1.50 -23.58
CA GLN A 63 21.43 2.21 -24.54
C GLN A 63 22.87 2.45 -24.04
N ARG A 64 23.22 2.03 -22.82
CA ARG A 64 24.52 2.27 -22.17
C ARG A 64 24.88 3.75 -22.00
N ARG A 65 23.87 4.63 -21.91
CA ARG A 65 24.02 6.08 -21.79
C ARG A 65 23.93 6.58 -20.35
N ALA A 66 23.48 5.74 -19.42
CA ALA A 66 23.42 6.02 -17.99
C ALA A 66 23.64 4.74 -17.18
N ASN A 67 24.13 4.90 -15.96
CA ASN A 67 24.11 3.87 -14.92
C ASN A 67 22.99 4.22 -13.94
N ILE A 68 22.31 3.22 -13.41
CA ILE A 68 21.28 3.39 -12.39
C ILE A 68 21.97 3.48 -11.02
N LEU A 69 21.49 4.39 -10.17
CA LEU A 69 21.86 4.37 -8.76
C LEU A 69 20.76 3.62 -8.00
N PRO A 70 21.07 2.46 -7.40
CA PRO A 70 20.06 1.67 -6.70
C PRO A 70 19.50 2.45 -5.51
N PRO A 71 18.17 2.36 -5.25
CA PRO A 71 17.60 2.93 -4.05
C PRO A 71 18.10 2.18 -2.81
N SER A 72 18.17 2.87 -1.67
CA SER A 72 18.75 2.31 -0.44
C SER A 72 18.02 1.07 0.08
N TRP A 73 16.71 0.98 -0.10
CA TRP A 73 15.93 -0.19 0.30
C TRP A 73 16.28 -1.45 -0.52
N LEU A 74 16.80 -1.29 -1.74
CA LEU A 74 17.19 -2.38 -2.64
C LEU A 74 18.68 -2.76 -2.45
N HIS A 75 19.10 -2.79 -1.19
CA HIS A 75 20.42 -3.27 -0.78
C HIS A 75 20.26 -4.58 0.01
N PRO A 76 21.16 -5.57 -0.13
CA PRO A 76 21.06 -6.85 0.59
C PRO A 76 20.89 -6.70 2.11
N GLU A 77 21.61 -5.76 2.72
CA GLU A 77 21.52 -5.48 4.15
C GLU A 77 20.14 -4.93 4.54
N SER A 78 19.63 -3.94 3.78
CA SER A 78 18.32 -3.35 4.02
C SER A 78 17.19 -4.37 3.81
N LEU A 79 17.25 -5.18 2.75
CA LEU A 79 16.28 -6.24 2.51
C LEU A 79 16.30 -7.32 3.60
N SER A 80 17.47 -7.66 4.13
CA SER A 80 17.59 -8.62 5.25
C SER A 80 16.93 -8.05 6.51
N LEU A 81 17.19 -6.79 6.84
CA LEU A 81 16.54 -6.12 7.97
C LEU A 81 15.01 -6.03 7.80
N ILE A 82 14.53 -5.73 6.58
CA ILE A 82 13.08 -5.76 6.29
C ILE A 82 12.53 -7.18 6.49
N LEU A 83 13.21 -8.21 5.99
CA LEU A 83 12.78 -9.59 6.15
C LEU A 83 12.73 -10.01 7.63
N ASP A 84 13.69 -9.58 8.44
CA ASP A 84 13.68 -9.80 9.89
C ASP A 84 12.47 -9.12 10.54
N ILE A 85 12.13 -7.89 10.16
CA ILE A 85 10.92 -7.19 10.63
C ILE A 85 9.65 -7.96 10.23
N GLU A 86 9.61 -8.53 9.02
CA GLU A 86 8.44 -9.26 8.53
C GLU A 86 8.26 -10.62 9.20
N THR A 87 9.35 -11.25 9.64
CA THR A 87 9.39 -12.60 10.24
C THR A 87 9.40 -12.60 11.77
N GLN A 88 9.83 -11.53 12.44
CA GLN A 88 9.82 -11.44 13.91
C GLN A 88 8.38 -11.40 14.44
N HIS A 89 8.03 -12.41 15.25
CA HIS A 89 6.66 -12.67 15.74
C HIS A 89 6.27 -11.86 17.00
N GLY A 90 6.86 -10.67 17.20
CA GLY A 90 6.61 -9.83 18.39
C GLY A 90 5.20 -9.22 18.47
N ASP A 91 4.98 -8.24 19.36
CA ASP A 91 3.69 -7.57 19.62
C ASP A 91 3.02 -6.92 18.38
N SER A 92 3.76 -6.80 17.28
CA SER A 92 3.27 -6.39 15.95
C SER A 92 2.79 -7.60 15.11
N LYS A 93 2.11 -8.57 15.72
CA LYS A 93 1.62 -9.78 15.03
C LYS A 93 0.79 -9.40 13.80
N GLY A 94 1.32 -9.69 12.61
CA GLY A 94 0.61 -9.50 11.33
C GLY A 94 0.75 -8.12 10.69
N ALA A 95 1.52 -7.18 11.26
CA ALA A 95 1.81 -5.91 10.60
C ALA A 95 2.87 -6.09 9.49
N PHE A 96 2.71 -5.37 8.39
CA PHE A 96 3.71 -5.25 7.33
C PHE A 96 4.80 -4.24 7.71
N SER A 97 5.98 -4.37 7.10
CA SER A 97 7.02 -3.34 7.17
C SER A 97 6.44 -1.98 6.76
N PRO A 98 6.83 -0.90 7.46
CA PRO A 98 6.17 0.39 7.29
C PRO A 98 6.54 1.01 5.93
N PRO A 99 5.58 1.64 5.23
CA PRO A 99 5.86 2.33 3.99
C PRO A 99 6.68 3.61 4.25
N PRO A 100 7.39 4.15 3.25
CA PRO A 100 8.00 5.47 3.35
C PRO A 100 6.95 6.51 3.77
N PRO A 101 7.28 7.43 4.71
CA PRO A 101 6.34 8.49 5.08
C PRO A 101 6.04 9.37 3.86
N LEU A 102 4.81 9.87 3.78
CA LEU A 102 4.51 10.89 2.78
C LEU A 102 5.33 12.16 3.11
N PRO A 103 5.68 12.99 2.12
CA PRO A 103 6.40 14.24 2.36
C PRO A 103 5.74 15.07 3.47
N ASN A 104 6.50 15.39 4.52
CA ASN A 104 6.07 16.15 5.70
C ASN A 104 4.95 15.50 6.54
N GLN A 105 4.72 14.19 6.39
CA GLN A 105 4.00 13.42 7.40
C GLN A 105 4.96 13.01 8.53
N PRO A 106 4.55 13.14 9.79
CA PRO A 106 5.31 12.60 10.91
C PRO A 106 5.47 11.09 10.76
N SER A 107 6.59 10.54 11.23
CA SER A 107 6.75 9.10 11.29
C SER A 107 5.63 8.48 12.15
N ALA A 108 5.40 7.16 12.04
CA ALA A 108 4.39 6.48 12.86
C ALA A 108 4.63 6.70 14.38
N GLN A 109 5.89 6.90 14.78
CA GLN A 109 6.28 7.20 16.16
C GLN A 109 5.98 8.66 16.56
N GLU A 110 6.07 9.61 15.62
CA GLU A 110 5.83 11.04 15.85
C GLU A 110 4.35 11.46 15.72
N HIS A 111 3.46 10.57 15.26
CA HIS A 111 2.05 10.87 15.00
C HIS A 111 1.29 11.42 16.23
N TYR A 112 1.75 11.11 17.45
CA TYR A 112 1.16 11.65 18.69
C TYR A 112 1.59 13.09 19.01
N GLN A 113 2.67 13.59 18.40
CA GLN A 113 3.28 14.87 18.74
C GLN A 113 3.06 15.94 17.66
N LYS A 114 2.89 15.54 16.39
CA LYS A 114 2.76 16.46 15.25
C LYS A 114 1.54 16.12 14.42
N ARG A 115 0.75 17.13 14.05
CA ARG A 115 -0.31 16.97 13.05
C ARG A 115 0.33 16.88 11.65
N PRO A 116 -0.10 15.95 10.79
CA PRO A 116 0.37 15.89 9.40
C PRO A 116 -0.06 17.16 8.66
N VAL A 117 0.89 17.82 7.97
CA VAL A 117 0.61 19.00 7.13
C VAL A 117 1.06 18.69 5.70
N ALA A 118 0.11 18.59 4.78
CA ALA A 118 0.41 18.38 3.37
C ALA A 118 0.90 19.70 2.73
N ILE A 119 2.12 19.68 2.17
CA ILE A 119 2.67 20.82 1.43
C ILE A 119 2.33 20.66 -0.06
N PRO A 120 1.75 21.70 -0.69
CA PRO A 120 1.53 21.65 -2.14
C PRO A 120 2.82 21.80 -2.94
N HIS A 121 2.87 21.08 -4.06
CA HIS A 121 3.73 21.40 -5.19
C HIS A 121 2.92 22.08 -6.30
N TYR A 122 3.62 22.63 -7.27
CA TYR A 122 3.03 23.32 -8.41
C TYR A 122 3.46 22.60 -9.69
N THR A 123 2.51 22.35 -10.58
CA THR A 123 2.84 21.93 -11.95
C THR A 123 3.56 23.06 -12.68
N PRO A 124 4.24 22.79 -13.80
CA PRO A 124 4.81 23.85 -14.65
C PRO A 124 3.78 24.91 -15.07
N ASP A 125 2.49 24.55 -15.15
CA ASP A 125 1.38 25.47 -15.44
C ASP A 125 0.94 26.32 -14.24
N GLY A 126 1.59 26.15 -13.08
CA GLY A 126 1.25 26.84 -11.83
C GLY A 126 0.07 26.23 -11.07
N ASN A 127 -0.44 25.05 -11.48
CA ASN A 127 -1.54 24.39 -10.77
C ASN A 127 -1.04 23.70 -9.51
N ARG A 128 -1.76 23.88 -8.40
CA ARG A 128 -1.47 23.23 -7.12
C ARG A 128 -1.76 21.73 -7.20
N TYR A 129 -0.78 20.89 -6.85
CA TYR A 129 -0.99 19.45 -6.62
C TYR A 129 -0.35 19.01 -5.31
N PHE A 130 -0.89 17.94 -4.72
CA PHE A 130 -0.29 17.31 -3.56
C PHE A 130 0.37 16.01 -4.01
N PRO A 131 1.64 15.80 -3.67
CA PRO A 131 2.34 14.60 -4.07
C PRO A 131 1.76 13.46 -3.23
N SER A 132 1.09 12.51 -3.88
CA SER A 132 0.55 11.32 -3.23
C SER A 132 1.21 10.09 -3.81
N SER A 133 1.22 8.99 -3.05
CA SER A 133 1.54 7.69 -3.64
C SER A 133 0.63 7.43 -4.85
N PRO A 134 1.13 6.78 -5.91
CA PRO A 134 2.46 6.17 -5.98
C PRO A 134 3.61 7.10 -6.37
N PHE A 135 3.37 8.30 -6.92
CA PHE A 135 4.41 9.15 -7.54
C PHE A 135 5.30 9.93 -6.57
N LEU A 136 5.53 9.39 -5.38
CA LEU A 136 6.50 9.93 -4.44
C LEU A 136 7.90 9.50 -4.84
N PRO A 137 8.94 10.33 -4.62
CA PRO A 137 10.33 9.98 -4.90
C PRO A 137 10.87 8.97 -3.85
N GLN A 138 10.23 7.79 -3.75
CA GLN A 138 10.54 6.73 -2.79
C GLN A 138 11.69 5.83 -3.28
N ASN A 139 11.96 5.85 -4.58
CA ASN A 139 12.99 5.04 -5.24
C ASN A 139 14.23 5.87 -5.63
N VAL A 140 14.40 7.04 -5.02
CA VAL A 140 15.57 7.91 -5.21
C VAL A 140 16.72 7.39 -4.36
N ALA A 141 17.91 7.27 -4.96
CA ALA A 141 19.12 6.91 -4.24
C ALA A 141 19.44 7.98 -3.18
N VAL A 142 19.58 7.55 -1.93
CA VAL A 142 19.97 8.39 -0.80
C VAL A 142 21.32 7.91 -0.30
N ASP A 143 22.28 8.82 -0.12
CA ASP A 143 23.65 8.47 0.29
C ASP A 143 23.72 7.89 1.71
N GLN A 144 22.84 8.36 2.61
CA GLN A 144 22.68 7.84 3.97
C GLN A 144 21.22 7.92 4.37
N GLY A 145 20.61 6.79 4.72
CA GLY A 145 19.30 6.77 5.36
C GLY A 145 19.35 7.46 6.74
N PRO A 146 18.21 7.94 7.27
CA PRO A 146 18.15 8.47 8.62
C PRO A 146 18.68 7.46 9.63
N VAL A 147 19.70 7.88 10.40
CA VAL A 147 20.38 7.02 11.38
C VAL A 147 19.40 6.57 12.44
N GLY A 148 19.26 5.24 12.62
CA GLY A 148 18.39 4.64 13.63
C GLY A 148 16.95 4.39 13.19
N GLU A 149 16.58 4.69 11.94
CA GLU A 149 15.26 4.34 11.41
C GLU A 149 15.30 2.99 10.67
N ALA A 150 14.28 2.16 10.88
CA ALA A 150 14.13 0.90 10.17
C ALA A 150 13.94 1.15 8.66
N PRO A 151 14.51 0.30 7.79
CA PRO A 151 14.33 0.42 6.34
C PRO A 151 12.85 0.34 5.96
N ARG A 152 12.44 1.22 5.05
CA ARG A 152 11.06 1.35 4.56
C ARG A 152 10.91 0.65 3.22
N LEU A 153 9.75 0.05 2.97
CA LEU A 153 9.45 -0.65 1.71
C LEU A 153 8.44 0.15 0.86
N PRO A 154 8.82 0.64 -0.34
CA PRO A 154 7.91 1.41 -1.20
C PRO A 154 6.70 0.62 -1.72
N PHE A 155 5.70 1.33 -2.25
CA PHE A 155 4.47 0.71 -2.75
C PHE A 155 4.70 -0.25 -3.93
N HIS A 156 5.55 0.13 -4.88
CA HIS A 156 5.90 -0.68 -6.06
C HIS A 156 7.25 -1.42 -5.91
N TRP A 157 7.59 -1.84 -4.69
CA TRP A 157 8.90 -2.43 -4.40
C TRP A 157 9.21 -3.67 -5.25
N LEU A 158 8.21 -4.52 -5.53
CA LEU A 158 8.43 -5.77 -6.25
C LEU A 158 8.64 -5.52 -7.73
N GLU A 159 7.87 -4.61 -8.33
CA GLU A 159 7.95 -4.24 -9.73
C GLU A 159 9.26 -3.52 -10.01
N VAL A 160 9.57 -2.47 -9.23
CA VAL A 160 10.82 -1.70 -9.37
C VAL A 160 12.03 -2.59 -9.14
N GLY A 161 12.03 -3.40 -8.07
CA GLY A 161 13.13 -4.30 -7.77
C GLY A 161 13.37 -5.32 -8.89
N THR A 162 12.30 -5.90 -9.44
CA THR A 162 12.40 -6.89 -10.53
C THR A 162 12.93 -6.24 -11.82
N MET A 163 12.38 -5.09 -12.22
CA MET A 163 12.80 -4.37 -13.43
C MET A 163 14.27 -3.92 -13.35
N LEU A 164 14.71 -3.40 -12.19
CA LEU A 164 16.09 -2.98 -11.98
C LEU A 164 17.06 -4.16 -11.98
N LEU A 165 16.72 -5.27 -11.34
CA LEU A 165 17.53 -6.48 -11.39
C LEU A 165 17.60 -7.07 -12.80
N GLU A 166 16.57 -6.93 -13.62
CA GLU A 166 16.59 -7.40 -15.00
C GLU A 166 17.48 -6.53 -15.91
N ALA A 167 17.34 -5.21 -15.82
CA ALA A 167 17.99 -4.29 -16.76
C ALA A 167 19.34 -3.74 -16.30
N ALA A 168 19.61 -3.75 -14.99
CA ALA A 168 20.73 -3.04 -14.37
C ALA A 168 21.40 -3.83 -13.24
N SER A 169 21.39 -5.16 -13.30
CA SER A 169 22.04 -6.00 -12.27
C SER A 169 23.52 -5.68 -12.05
N ASP A 170 24.19 -5.13 -13.05
CA ASP A 170 25.59 -4.68 -12.99
C ASP A 170 25.80 -3.40 -12.17
N ASP A 171 24.74 -2.62 -11.91
CA ASP A 171 24.77 -1.44 -11.05
C ASP A 171 24.37 -1.75 -9.59
N LEU A 172 23.92 -2.97 -9.29
CA LEU A 172 23.43 -3.38 -7.97
C LEU A 172 24.51 -4.13 -7.17
N VAL A 173 24.45 -3.98 -5.84
CA VAL A 173 25.28 -4.75 -4.90
C VAL A 173 24.70 -6.16 -4.75
N ASP A 174 25.51 -7.18 -5.00
CA ASP A 174 25.16 -8.61 -4.91
C ASP A 174 23.76 -8.94 -5.49
N PRO A 175 23.60 -8.86 -6.83
CA PRO A 175 22.29 -9.00 -7.48
C PRO A 175 21.63 -10.37 -7.23
N ASP A 176 22.40 -11.44 -7.10
CA ASP A 176 21.88 -12.78 -6.82
C ASP A 176 21.29 -12.89 -5.41
N GLN A 177 21.98 -12.31 -4.41
CA GLN A 177 21.47 -12.24 -3.05
C GLN A 177 20.21 -11.36 -2.99
N THR A 178 20.22 -10.21 -3.67
CA THR A 178 19.07 -9.31 -3.76
C THR A 178 17.85 -10.03 -4.38
N ARG A 179 18.03 -10.79 -5.48
CA ARG A 179 16.96 -11.63 -6.05
C ARG A 179 16.41 -12.64 -5.05
N ARG A 180 17.28 -13.30 -4.28
CA ARG A 180 16.88 -14.29 -3.28
C ARG A 180 16.04 -13.64 -2.18
N LEU A 181 16.52 -12.53 -1.62
CA LEU A 181 15.85 -11.78 -0.56
C LEU A 181 14.48 -11.23 -1.00
N LEU A 182 14.36 -10.68 -2.22
CA LEU A 182 13.07 -10.22 -2.74
C LEU A 182 12.06 -11.36 -2.87
N LYS A 183 12.50 -12.56 -3.28
CA LYS A 183 11.64 -13.76 -3.37
C LYS A 183 11.19 -14.22 -1.99
N GLU A 184 12.11 -14.29 -1.03
CA GLU A 184 11.81 -14.64 0.37
C GLU A 184 10.80 -13.63 0.96
N LEU A 185 11.05 -12.33 0.77
CA LEU A 185 10.18 -11.26 1.22
C LEU A 185 8.77 -11.36 0.60
N ARG A 186 8.67 -11.61 -0.71
CA ARG A 186 7.37 -11.82 -1.38
C ARG A 186 6.61 -13.00 -0.78
N GLU A 187 7.28 -14.11 -0.50
CA GLU A 187 6.64 -15.31 0.05
C GLU A 187 6.11 -15.05 1.47
N VAL A 188 6.93 -14.46 2.34
CA VAL A 188 6.53 -14.10 3.71
C VAL A 188 5.33 -13.16 3.69
N ARG A 189 5.38 -12.10 2.88
CA ARG A 189 4.31 -11.10 2.81
C ARG A 189 3.04 -11.64 2.15
N SER A 190 3.15 -12.52 1.15
CA SER A 190 2.00 -13.21 0.55
C SER A 190 1.33 -14.16 1.55
N SER A 191 2.12 -14.86 2.36
CA SER A 191 1.61 -15.69 3.46
C SER A 191 0.87 -14.84 4.50
N LYS A 192 1.46 -13.70 4.91
CA LYS A 192 0.84 -12.74 5.83
C LYS A 192 -0.45 -12.12 5.28
N MET A 193 -0.49 -11.80 3.98
CA MET A 193 -1.71 -11.33 3.31
C MET A 193 -2.84 -12.37 3.36
N ARG A 194 -2.52 -13.66 3.19
CA ARG A 194 -3.50 -14.74 3.28
C ARG A 194 -4.02 -14.94 4.70
N SER A 195 -3.14 -14.97 5.71
CA SER A 195 -3.56 -15.09 7.11
C SER A 195 -4.33 -13.86 7.61
N GLY A 196 -4.08 -12.68 7.04
CA GLY A 196 -4.86 -11.48 7.30
C GLY A 196 -6.34 -11.59 6.90
N VAL A 197 -6.70 -12.54 6.02
CA VAL A 197 -8.10 -12.78 5.64
C VAL A 197 -8.92 -13.39 6.78
N ASP A 198 -8.31 -14.18 7.65
CA ASP A 198 -9.02 -14.75 8.82
C ASP A 198 -9.50 -13.64 9.75
N VAL A 199 -8.77 -12.53 9.82
CA VAL A 199 -9.15 -11.33 10.58
C VAL A 199 -10.36 -10.63 9.94
N LEU A 200 -10.51 -10.71 8.61
CA LEU A 200 -11.65 -10.12 7.89
C LEU A 200 -12.98 -10.80 8.22
N ASP A 201 -12.98 -12.10 8.52
CA ASP A 201 -14.20 -12.82 8.92
C ASP A 201 -14.79 -12.25 10.21
N SER A 202 -13.93 -12.01 11.21
CA SER A 202 -14.33 -11.35 12.45
C SER A 202 -14.75 -9.88 12.24
N ALA A 203 -14.09 -9.18 11.31
CA ALA A 203 -14.38 -7.78 11.01
C ALA A 203 -15.70 -7.58 10.24
N ALA A 204 -16.05 -8.52 9.35
CA ALA A 204 -17.23 -8.44 8.49
C ALA A 204 -18.55 -8.50 9.28
N VAL A 205 -18.55 -9.12 10.45
CA VAL A 205 -19.71 -9.20 11.35
C VAL A 205 -19.92 -7.90 12.14
N GLY A 206 -18.84 -7.13 12.41
CA GLY A 206 -18.88 -5.93 13.24
C GLY A 206 -18.73 -4.59 12.50
N GLY A 207 -18.46 -4.59 11.19
CA GLY A 207 -18.18 -3.38 10.43
C GLY A 207 -16.79 -2.80 10.70
N ASN A 208 -15.82 -3.62 11.15
CA ASN A 208 -14.47 -3.16 11.47
C ASN A 208 -13.67 -2.83 10.19
N VAL A 209 -12.89 -1.75 10.26
CA VAL A 209 -11.98 -1.32 9.19
C VAL A 209 -10.66 -2.08 9.33
N VAL A 210 -10.17 -2.68 8.24
CA VAL A 210 -8.84 -3.30 8.19
C VAL A 210 -7.84 -2.34 7.59
N SER A 211 -6.76 -2.06 8.32
CA SER A 211 -5.65 -1.24 7.83
C SER A 211 -4.72 -2.06 6.95
N LEU A 212 -4.53 -1.63 5.69
CA LEU A 212 -3.58 -2.22 4.74
C LEU A 212 -2.29 -1.39 4.63
N THR A 213 -1.82 -0.88 5.76
CA THR A 213 -0.62 -0.04 5.81
C THR A 213 0.60 -0.88 5.46
N GLY A 214 1.40 -0.42 4.50
CA GLY A 214 2.63 -1.08 4.09
C GLY A 214 2.44 -2.22 3.10
N VAL A 215 1.21 -2.50 2.63
CA VAL A 215 0.95 -3.48 1.56
C VAL A 215 1.35 -2.90 0.21
N GLY A 216 2.03 -3.69 -0.62
CA GLY A 216 2.51 -3.29 -1.94
C GLY A 216 1.47 -3.47 -3.06
N ALA A 217 1.77 -2.91 -4.23
CA ALA A 217 0.85 -2.91 -5.37
C ALA A 217 0.57 -4.32 -5.90
N MET A 218 1.59 -5.13 -6.16
CA MET A 218 1.41 -6.52 -6.61
C MET A 218 0.56 -7.34 -5.64
N GLU A 219 0.80 -7.17 -4.33
CA GLU A 219 0.10 -7.92 -3.28
C GLU A 219 -1.39 -7.59 -3.26
N ILE A 220 -1.73 -6.31 -3.43
CA ILE A 220 -3.13 -5.88 -3.61
C ILE A 220 -3.68 -6.43 -4.92
N GLY A 221 -2.94 -6.33 -6.02
CA GLY A 221 -3.36 -6.81 -7.33
C GLY A 221 -3.75 -8.29 -7.33
N GLU A 222 -2.88 -9.13 -6.78
CA GLU A 222 -3.07 -10.58 -6.68
C GLU A 222 -4.18 -10.93 -5.66
N GLY A 223 -4.26 -10.24 -4.52
CA GLY A 223 -5.21 -10.53 -3.46
C GLY A 223 -6.62 -9.97 -3.67
N ARG A 224 -6.76 -8.87 -4.41
CA ARG A 224 -8.01 -8.06 -4.47
C ARG A 224 -9.22 -8.86 -4.92
N GLY A 225 -9.08 -9.65 -5.98
CA GLY A 225 -10.20 -10.41 -6.56
C GLY A 225 -10.80 -11.39 -5.56
N PHE A 226 -9.93 -12.12 -4.86
CA PHE A 226 -10.31 -13.07 -3.82
C PHE A 226 -10.90 -12.36 -2.59
N ILE A 227 -10.16 -11.40 -2.03
CA ILE A 227 -10.54 -10.72 -0.77
C ILE A 227 -11.86 -9.97 -0.93
N SER A 228 -12.03 -9.21 -2.02
CA SER A 228 -13.27 -8.46 -2.25
C SER A 228 -14.45 -9.41 -2.43
N GLY A 229 -14.25 -10.54 -3.13
CA GLY A 229 -15.29 -11.56 -3.29
C GLY A 229 -15.75 -12.17 -1.97
N VAL A 230 -14.81 -12.51 -1.08
CA VAL A 230 -15.10 -13.04 0.26
C VAL A 230 -15.83 -11.99 1.11
N VAL A 231 -15.31 -10.77 1.17
CA VAL A 231 -15.89 -9.68 1.99
C VAL A 231 -17.29 -9.31 1.51
N ASP A 232 -17.52 -9.21 0.20
CA ASP A 232 -18.86 -8.95 -0.36
C ASP A 232 -19.84 -10.07 -0.01
N GLY A 233 -19.37 -11.33 -0.06
CA GLY A 233 -20.14 -12.50 0.35
C GLY A 233 -20.51 -12.46 1.84
N LEU A 234 -19.53 -12.22 2.71
CA LEU A 234 -19.74 -12.10 4.15
C LEU A 234 -20.66 -10.93 4.48
N ARG A 235 -20.51 -9.79 3.82
CA ARG A 235 -21.38 -8.61 4.01
C ARG A 235 -22.82 -8.92 3.61
N ARG A 236 -23.04 -9.67 2.53
CA ARG A 236 -24.39 -10.10 2.10
C ARG A 236 -25.03 -11.03 3.13
N ILE A 237 -24.28 -11.97 3.68
CA ILE A 237 -24.75 -12.90 4.73
C ILE A 237 -25.02 -12.13 6.02
N GLY A 238 -24.11 -11.25 6.44
CA GLY A 238 -24.22 -10.44 7.64
C GLY A 238 -25.44 -9.51 7.61
N ALA A 239 -25.67 -8.82 6.48
CA ALA A 239 -26.85 -7.97 6.31
C ALA A 239 -28.15 -8.76 6.44
N SER A 240 -28.22 -9.95 5.85
CA SER A 240 -29.39 -10.83 5.96
C SER A 240 -29.62 -11.32 7.39
N LYS A 241 -28.56 -11.68 8.12
CA LYS A 241 -28.66 -12.12 9.53
C LYS A 241 -29.08 -10.99 10.46
N GLU A 242 -28.51 -9.80 10.28
CA GLU A 242 -28.86 -8.65 11.12
C GLU A 242 -30.30 -8.17 10.87
N GLN A 243 -30.76 -8.22 9.61
CA GLN A 243 -32.14 -7.92 9.29
C GLN A 243 -33.11 -8.93 9.95
N ALA A 244 -32.82 -10.23 9.86
CA ALA A 244 -33.62 -11.26 10.53
C ALA A 244 -33.65 -11.08 12.05
N ARG A 245 -32.51 -10.72 12.66
CA ARG A 245 -32.43 -10.42 14.11
C ARG A 245 -33.28 -9.20 14.47
N ARG A 246 -33.24 -8.15 13.65
CA ARG A 246 -34.03 -6.93 13.85
C ARG A 246 -35.54 -7.19 13.70
N GLU A 247 -35.94 -8.03 12.75
CA GLU A 247 -37.33 -8.45 12.56
C GLU A 247 -37.83 -9.30 13.74
N GLN A 248 -36.99 -10.20 14.27
CA GLN A 248 -37.30 -10.97 15.49
C GLN A 248 -37.47 -10.07 16.72
N MET A 249 -36.53 -9.14 16.96
CA MET A 249 -36.63 -8.17 18.07
C MET A 249 -37.87 -7.27 17.94
N ALA A 250 -38.22 -6.86 16.72
CA ALA A 250 -39.44 -6.09 16.47
C ALA A 250 -40.71 -6.93 16.73
N GLY A 251 -40.70 -8.21 16.39
CA GLY A 251 -41.78 -9.14 16.71
C GLY A 251 -41.94 -9.39 18.22
N GLU A 252 -40.84 -9.51 18.95
CA GLU A 252 -40.84 -9.66 20.42
C GLU A 252 -41.32 -8.38 21.12
N MET A 253 -40.90 -7.20 20.68
CA MET A 253 -41.43 -5.92 21.17
C MET A 253 -42.92 -5.72 20.84
N GLY A 254 -43.38 -6.21 19.68
CA GLY A 254 -44.80 -6.18 19.31
C GLY A 254 -45.68 -7.14 20.12
N SER A 255 -45.10 -8.23 20.63
CA SER A 255 -45.80 -9.23 21.45
C SER A 255 -45.83 -8.88 22.94
N GLY A 256 -44.79 -8.22 23.46
CA GLY A 256 -44.69 -7.82 24.88
C GLY A 256 -45.59 -6.65 25.31
N GLY A 257 -46.37 -6.05 24.41
CA GLY A 257 -47.22 -4.89 24.68
C GLY A 257 -48.65 -5.19 25.15
N TYR A 258 -49.05 -6.47 25.26
CA TYR A 258 -50.45 -6.87 25.54
C TYR A 258 -50.62 -7.77 26.78
N GLY A 259 -49.76 -7.65 27.80
CA GLY A 259 -49.80 -8.56 28.95
C GLY A 259 -49.46 -7.96 30.33
N ALA A 260 -49.58 -6.64 30.52
CA ALA A 260 -49.24 -6.00 31.80
C ALA A 260 -50.31 -5.02 32.31
N THR A 261 -51.60 -5.32 32.08
CA THR A 261 -52.73 -4.58 32.69
C THR A 261 -53.88 -5.54 33.01
N GLN A 262 -53.73 -6.34 34.06
CA GLN A 262 -54.75 -7.11 34.82
C GLN A 262 -53.93 -7.89 35.85
N ASP A 263 -54.07 -7.76 37.16
CA ASP A 263 -55.13 -7.27 38.03
C ASP A 263 -54.44 -6.75 39.29
N ASP A 264 -54.82 -5.58 39.79
CA ASP A 264 -54.60 -5.15 41.19
C ASP A 264 -55.42 -3.87 41.38
N ASP A 265 -56.74 -4.01 41.49
CA ASP A 265 -57.60 -3.04 42.17
C ASP A 265 -58.68 -3.87 42.88
N ASP A 266 -58.33 -4.31 44.09
CA ASP A 266 -59.22 -4.89 45.07
C ASP A 266 -60.39 -3.92 45.34
N ASP A 267 -61.61 -4.39 45.06
CA ASP A 267 -62.84 -3.84 45.63
C ASP A 267 -62.80 -4.02 47.15
N ASP A 268 -62.64 -2.93 47.90
CA ASP A 268 -63.12 -2.82 49.28
C ASP A 268 -63.55 -1.38 49.63
N ASP A 269 -64.86 -1.23 49.78
CA ASP A 269 -65.61 -0.41 50.73
C ASP A 269 -65.53 1.13 50.73
N MET A 270 -66.66 1.78 50.39
CA MET A 270 -67.59 2.39 51.38
C MET A 270 -68.50 3.47 50.75
N GLU A 271 -69.84 3.27 50.79
CA GLU A 271 -70.79 4.29 51.29
C GLU A 271 -72.20 3.70 51.46
N PHE A 272 -72.64 3.52 52.71
CA PHE A 272 -73.73 4.29 53.35
C PHE A 272 -73.81 4.00 54.85
#